data_AF-A0A9D6R5I0-F1
#
_entry.id   AF-A0A9D6R5I0-F1
#
_cell.length_a   1.000
_cell.length_b   1.000
_cell.length_c   1.000
_cell.angle_alpha   90.00
_cell.angle_beta   90.00
_cell.angle_gamma   90.00
#
_symmetry.space_group_name_H-M   'P 1'
#
loop_
_entity.id
_entity.type
_entity.pdbx_description
1 polymer ?
#
loop_
_entity_poly.entity_id
_entity_poly.type
_entity_poly.pdbx_seq_one_letter_code
_entity_poly.pdbx_strand_id
1 'polypeptide(L)'
;MNTVFDIAEDELQIFLAEVDEHLQTLDEGLVQLERTGGTPELLQAIFRAAHTLKGSAGMIGHRRMADLTHAMETALDGLRKGTLAVSTPLVDACLEALDALKLLRNEVADGEIGPVDIAPLADRLSALGRPAITPPAAPPPSPVPAPAREQRSVNGRRKAKGSKRTASNKQKAANSRRKAGKSNGRAPAASNGKTRSTLHAPPSTSDSPGLLIRADIAEDSIASAARAFQIVLALQALGEVHDLQPPQSVIETAAPVRQLTARLATDKSGDEIRQAIAAISEIERLAISGEEISLTPAPPAPPKPQPDES
;
A
#
# COMPACT_ATOMS: atom_id res chain seq x y z
N MET A 1 28.88 24.89 7.24
CA MET A 1 27.73 25.61 6.64
C MET A 1 26.54 25.45 7.58
N ASN A 2 25.69 26.47 7.72
CA ASN A 2 24.37 26.29 8.33
C ASN A 2 23.56 25.48 7.31
N THR A 3 23.47 24.17 7.48
CA THR A 3 22.66 23.32 6.60
C THR A 3 21.20 23.48 7.01
N VAL A 4 20.37 23.99 6.11
CA VAL A 4 18.93 24.16 6.30
C VAL A 4 18.22 22.81 6.38
N PHE A 5 18.81 21.78 5.75
CA PHE A 5 18.33 20.41 5.70
C PHE A 5 19.43 19.44 6.17
N ASP A 6 19.04 18.35 6.80
CA ASP A 6 19.94 17.32 7.35
C ASP A 6 20.32 16.31 6.25
N ILE A 7 21.09 16.75 5.25
CA ILE A 7 21.54 15.91 4.13
C ILE A 7 23.00 16.16 3.78
N ALA A 8 23.77 15.10 3.50
CA ALA A 8 25.14 15.20 3.04
C ALA A 8 25.23 15.51 1.53
N GLU A 9 26.30 16.18 1.11
CA GLU A 9 26.48 16.63 -0.29
C GLU A 9 26.51 15.46 -1.29
N ASP A 10 27.09 14.32 -0.90
CA ASP A 10 27.16 13.10 -1.70
C ASP A 10 25.84 12.32 -1.75
N GLU A 11 24.95 12.52 -0.78
CA GLU A 11 23.60 11.95 -0.74
C GLU A 11 22.57 12.83 -1.47
N LEU A 12 22.83 14.13 -1.61
CA LEU A 12 21.93 15.11 -2.20
C LEU A 12 21.44 14.71 -3.60
N GLN A 13 22.35 14.31 -4.49
CA GLN A 13 21.97 13.95 -5.86
C GLN A 13 21.11 12.69 -5.92
N ILE A 14 21.34 11.74 -5.02
CA ILE A 14 20.55 10.50 -4.93
C ILE A 14 19.15 10.84 -4.42
N PHE A 15 19.06 11.65 -3.37
CA PHE A 15 17.79 12.13 -2.84
C PHE A 15 16.97 12.87 -3.90
N LEU A 16 17.58 13.83 -4.61
CA LEU A 16 16.88 14.61 -5.63
C LEU A 16 16.39 13.72 -6.79
N ALA A 17 17.16 12.70 -7.18
CA ALA A 17 16.73 11.74 -8.19
C ALA A 17 15.55 10.88 -7.73
N GLU A 18 15.55 10.39 -6.48
CA GLU A 18 14.43 9.63 -5.92
C GLU A 18 13.17 10.49 -5.81
N VAL A 19 13.31 11.73 -5.34
CA VAL A 19 12.19 12.67 -5.24
C VAL A 19 11.60 12.94 -6.63
N ASP A 20 12.42 13.19 -7.65
CA ASP A 20 11.95 13.42 -9.02
C ASP A 20 11.18 12.22 -9.58
N GLU A 21 11.67 11.00 -9.36
CA GLU A 21 11.00 9.77 -9.81
C GLU A 21 9.59 9.65 -9.19
N HIS A 22 9.46 9.93 -7.90
CA HIS A 22 8.18 9.89 -7.21
C HIS A 22 7.26 11.05 -7.60
N LEU A 23 7.80 12.26 -7.80
CA LEU A 23 7.02 13.38 -8.32
C LEU A 23 6.48 13.07 -9.73
N GLN A 24 7.28 12.44 -10.59
CA GLN A 24 6.81 12.01 -11.91
C GLN A 24 5.71 10.94 -11.83
N THR A 25 5.86 9.95 -10.93
CA THR A 25 4.84 8.93 -10.68
C THR A 25 3.52 9.57 -10.22
N LEU A 26 3.58 10.57 -9.35
CA LEU A 26 2.42 11.33 -8.91
C LEU A 26 1.80 12.14 -10.06
N ASP A 27 2.60 12.83 -10.86
CA ASP A 27 2.13 13.65 -12.00
C ASP A 27 1.31 12.82 -12.98
N GLU A 28 1.91 11.76 -13.52
CA GLU A 28 1.26 10.86 -14.48
C GLU A 28 0.02 10.20 -13.86
N GLY A 29 0.15 9.77 -12.60
CA GLY A 29 -0.91 9.03 -11.93
C GLY A 29 -2.11 9.89 -11.55
N LEU A 30 -1.91 11.13 -11.11
CA LEU A 30 -2.99 12.07 -10.78
C LEU A 30 -3.75 12.52 -12.02
N VAL A 31 -3.05 12.79 -13.13
CA VAL A 31 -3.69 13.08 -14.42
C VAL A 31 -4.52 11.89 -14.91
N GLN A 32 -4.01 10.66 -14.76
CA GLN A 32 -4.76 9.47 -15.12
C GLN A 32 -5.98 9.25 -14.20
N LEU A 33 -5.84 9.54 -12.90
CA LEU A 33 -6.91 9.46 -11.92
C LEU A 33 -8.06 10.41 -12.28
N GLU A 34 -7.74 11.64 -12.68
CA GLU A 34 -8.72 12.64 -13.13
C GLU A 34 -9.56 12.11 -14.31
N ARG A 35 -8.89 11.49 -15.28
CA ARG A 35 -9.51 11.08 -16.55
C ARG A 35 -10.34 9.81 -16.44
N THR A 36 -9.96 8.91 -15.55
CA THR A 36 -10.48 7.53 -15.53
C THR A 36 -11.21 7.16 -14.24
N GLY A 37 -11.12 8.00 -13.19
CA GLY A 37 -11.60 7.65 -11.85
C GLY A 37 -10.69 6.67 -11.10
N GLY A 38 -9.60 6.22 -11.73
CA GLY A 38 -8.55 5.40 -11.14
C GLY A 38 -8.86 3.91 -11.07
N THR A 39 -7.79 3.10 -11.09
CA THR A 39 -7.82 1.66 -10.81
C THR A 39 -7.12 1.38 -9.47
N PRO A 40 -7.35 0.22 -8.83
CA PRO A 40 -6.64 -0.15 -7.60
C PRO A 40 -5.12 -0.07 -7.75
N GLU A 41 -4.58 -0.48 -8.90
CA GLU A 41 -3.15 -0.45 -9.21
C GLU A 41 -2.64 0.99 -9.31
N LEU A 42 -3.39 1.87 -9.99
CA LEU A 42 -3.05 3.29 -10.09
C LEU A 42 -3.03 3.95 -8.71
N LEU A 43 -4.09 3.75 -7.93
CA LEU A 43 -4.24 4.30 -6.58
C LEU A 43 -3.11 3.80 -5.67
N GLN A 44 -2.73 2.54 -5.79
CA GLN A 44 -1.62 1.98 -5.03
C GLN A 44 -0.27 2.56 -5.44
N ALA A 45 -0.03 2.80 -6.73
CA ALA A 45 1.20 3.41 -7.23
C ALA A 45 1.38 4.85 -6.72
N ILE A 46 0.36 5.70 -6.87
CA ILE A 46 0.44 7.10 -6.41
C ILE A 46 0.48 7.21 -4.88
N PHE A 47 -0.23 6.33 -4.16
CA PHE A 47 -0.14 6.27 -2.70
C PHE A 47 1.28 5.94 -2.23
N ARG A 48 1.92 4.94 -2.85
CA ARG A 48 3.30 4.57 -2.53
C ARG A 48 4.28 5.70 -2.82
N ALA A 49 4.14 6.38 -3.95
CA ALA A 49 4.98 7.53 -4.29
C ALA A 49 4.88 8.64 -3.23
N ALA A 50 3.65 9.01 -2.81
CA ALA A 50 3.44 9.99 -1.75
C ALA A 50 4.02 9.52 -0.40
N HIS A 51 3.82 8.25 -0.03
CA HIS A 51 4.35 7.68 1.20
C HIS A 51 5.89 7.67 1.25
N THR A 52 6.54 7.32 0.14
CA THR A 52 8.01 7.36 0.06
C THR A 52 8.51 8.79 0.15
N LEU A 53 7.90 9.75 -0.55
CA LEU A 53 8.28 11.16 -0.45
C LEU A 53 8.18 11.70 0.99
N LYS A 54 7.14 11.31 1.74
CA LYS A 54 7.02 11.64 3.17
C LYS A 54 8.21 11.09 3.97
N GLY A 55 8.57 9.83 3.73
CA GLY A 55 9.72 9.19 4.36
C GLY A 55 11.03 9.92 4.05
N SER A 56 11.30 10.16 2.76
CA SER A 56 12.51 10.86 2.30
C SER A 56 12.58 12.29 2.86
N ALA A 57 11.47 13.03 2.87
CA ALA A 57 11.40 14.36 3.47
C ALA A 57 11.67 14.33 4.99
N GLY A 58 11.16 13.32 5.69
CA GLY A 58 11.37 13.15 7.12
C GLY A 58 12.83 12.86 7.48
N MET A 59 13.54 12.06 6.66
CA MET A 59 14.95 11.72 6.88
C MET A 59 15.86 12.94 6.84
N ILE A 60 15.56 13.91 5.97
CA ILE A 60 16.38 15.14 5.81
C ILE A 60 15.87 16.33 6.64
N GLY A 61 14.88 16.11 7.52
CA GLY A 61 14.29 17.14 8.36
C GLY A 61 13.42 18.18 7.62
N HIS A 62 13.02 17.94 6.37
CA HIS A 62 12.15 18.85 5.60
C HIS A 62 10.68 18.73 6.02
N ARG A 63 10.34 19.36 7.14
CA ARG A 63 9.00 19.27 7.76
C ARG A 63 7.87 19.71 6.83
N ARG A 64 8.06 20.78 6.05
CA ARG A 64 7.03 21.30 5.14
C ARG A 64 6.69 20.30 4.04
N MET A 65 7.70 19.61 3.50
CA MET A 65 7.49 18.56 2.51
C MET A 65 6.85 17.32 3.15
N ALA A 66 7.27 16.94 4.36
CA ALA A 66 6.68 15.84 5.11
C ALA A 66 5.19 16.08 5.46
N ASP A 67 4.83 17.29 5.87
CA ASP A 67 3.45 17.63 6.23
C ASP A 67 2.53 17.61 5.00
N LEU A 68 2.98 18.19 3.88
CA LEU A 68 2.21 18.23 2.64
C LEU A 68 2.02 16.84 2.03
N THR A 69 3.09 16.02 2.00
CA THR A 69 3.02 14.63 1.53
C THR A 69 2.14 13.77 2.42
N HIS A 70 2.16 13.97 3.73
CA HIS A 70 1.27 13.26 4.66
C HIS A 70 -0.21 13.59 4.41
N ALA A 71 -0.55 14.86 4.18
CA ALA A 71 -1.92 15.25 3.83
C ALA A 71 -2.38 14.61 2.52
N MET A 72 -1.50 14.61 1.50
CA MET A 72 -1.76 13.94 0.21
C MET A 72 -1.90 12.41 0.38
N GLU A 73 -1.00 11.77 1.14
CA GLU A 73 -1.02 10.33 1.43
C GLU A 73 -2.36 9.92 2.07
N THR A 74 -2.85 10.70 3.04
CA THR A 74 -4.13 10.44 3.72
C THR A 74 -5.31 10.46 2.73
N ALA A 75 -5.35 11.45 1.84
CA ALA A 75 -6.35 11.55 0.79
C ALA A 75 -6.30 10.35 -0.18
N LEU A 76 -5.11 10.01 -0.65
CA LEU A 76 -4.89 8.89 -1.57
C LEU A 76 -5.23 7.53 -0.93
N ASP A 77 -4.91 7.35 0.35
CA ASP A 77 -5.28 6.14 1.10
C ASP A 77 -6.79 6.01 1.26
N GLY A 78 -7.50 7.12 1.48
CA GLY A 78 -8.95 7.15 1.54
C GLY A 78 -9.60 6.69 0.24
N LEU A 79 -9.06 7.11 -0.92
CA LEU A 79 -9.47 6.62 -2.24
C LEU A 79 -9.17 5.12 -2.41
N ARG A 80 -7.94 4.71 -2.07
CA ARG A 80 -7.48 3.31 -2.17
C ARG A 80 -8.35 2.35 -1.35
N LYS A 81 -8.78 2.77 -0.16
CA LYS A 81 -9.66 2.00 0.72
C LYS A 81 -11.14 2.07 0.33
N GLY A 82 -11.49 2.87 -0.68
CA GLY A 82 -12.89 3.11 -1.09
C GLY A 82 -13.72 3.89 -0.06
N THR A 83 -13.07 4.53 0.91
CA THR A 83 -13.72 5.39 1.92
C THR A 83 -13.96 6.81 1.40
N LEU A 84 -13.28 7.19 0.32
CA LEU A 84 -13.48 8.41 -0.43
C LEU A 84 -13.78 8.06 -1.89
N ALA A 85 -14.62 8.86 -2.52
CA ALA A 85 -14.83 8.81 -3.96
C ALA A 85 -13.90 9.82 -4.65
N VAL A 86 -13.44 9.47 -5.85
CA VAL A 86 -12.70 10.42 -6.70
C VAL A 86 -13.61 11.60 -7.03
N SER A 87 -13.12 12.80 -6.79
CA SER A 87 -13.83 14.05 -7.09
C SER A 87 -12.85 15.07 -7.63
N THR A 88 -13.33 15.95 -8.52
CA THR A 88 -12.50 17.02 -9.10
C THR A 88 -11.82 17.88 -8.02
N PRO A 89 -12.50 18.34 -6.95
CA PRO A 89 -11.83 19.14 -5.91
C PRO A 89 -10.68 18.42 -5.19
N LEU A 90 -10.78 17.09 -5.04
CA LEU A 90 -9.72 16.29 -4.43
C LEU A 90 -8.52 16.15 -5.37
N VAL A 91 -8.77 15.85 -6.65
CA VAL A 91 -7.71 15.68 -7.65
C VAL A 91 -6.99 17.01 -7.91
N ASP A 92 -7.73 18.12 -8.01
CA ASP A 92 -7.18 19.47 -8.13
C ASP A 92 -6.27 19.81 -6.95
N ALA A 93 -6.72 19.52 -5.72
CA ALA A 93 -5.90 19.75 -4.53
C ALA A 93 -4.62 18.88 -4.51
N CYS A 94 -4.68 17.64 -5.01
CA CYS A 94 -3.50 16.80 -5.16
C CYS A 94 -2.53 17.34 -6.23
N LEU A 95 -3.04 17.85 -7.36
CA LEU A 95 -2.22 18.45 -8.42
C LEU A 95 -1.55 19.75 -7.96
N GLU A 96 -2.29 20.62 -7.26
CA GLU A 96 -1.71 21.82 -6.64
C GLU A 96 -0.63 21.45 -5.61
N ALA A 97 -0.85 20.37 -4.85
CA ALA A 97 0.15 19.91 -3.88
C ALA A 97 1.38 19.31 -4.56
N LEU A 98 1.22 18.63 -5.70
CA LEU A 98 2.34 18.17 -6.52
C LEU A 98 3.19 19.36 -7.00
N ASP A 99 2.58 20.44 -7.45
CA ASP A 99 3.31 21.65 -7.86
C ASP A 99 4.05 22.29 -6.69
N ALA A 100 3.42 22.37 -5.51
CA ALA A 100 4.09 22.83 -4.31
C ALA A 100 5.27 21.91 -3.91
N LEU A 101 5.14 20.58 -4.03
CA LEU A 101 6.22 19.64 -3.75
C LEU A 101 7.42 19.81 -4.69
N LYS A 102 7.19 20.12 -5.98
CA LYS A 102 8.26 20.47 -6.93
C LYS A 102 9.03 21.71 -6.45
N LEU A 103 8.34 22.71 -5.89
CA LEU A 103 8.99 23.89 -5.31
C LEU A 103 9.76 23.54 -4.03
N LEU A 104 9.21 22.73 -3.13
CA LEU A 104 9.91 22.28 -1.92
C LEU A 104 11.14 21.42 -2.23
N ARG A 105 11.12 20.66 -3.32
CA ARG A 105 12.29 19.92 -3.83
C ARG A 105 13.40 20.89 -4.25
N ASN A 106 13.05 22.02 -4.87
CA ASN A 106 14.04 23.05 -5.22
C ASN A 106 14.67 23.69 -3.98
N GLU A 107 13.91 23.85 -2.89
CA GLU A 107 14.49 24.33 -1.62
C GLU A 107 15.65 23.45 -1.15
N VAL A 108 15.52 22.11 -1.28
CA VAL A 108 16.59 21.17 -0.94
C VAL A 108 17.78 21.31 -1.88
N ALA A 109 17.52 21.46 -3.18
CA ALA A 109 18.56 21.61 -4.19
C ALA A 109 19.36 22.92 -4.04
N ASP A 110 18.68 24.01 -3.69
CA ASP A 110 19.26 25.33 -3.50
C ASP A 110 19.83 25.53 -2.09
N GLY A 111 19.42 24.67 -1.13
CA GLY A 111 19.79 24.77 0.27
C GLY A 111 19.11 25.93 1.01
N GLU A 112 18.00 26.45 0.50
CA GLU A 112 17.30 27.64 1.00
C GLU A 112 15.80 27.43 1.12
N ILE A 113 15.18 28.00 2.16
CA ILE A 113 13.72 27.96 2.34
C ILE A 113 13.06 28.95 1.40
N GLY A 114 12.16 28.46 0.55
CA GLY A 114 11.37 29.25 -0.39
C GLY A 114 10.12 29.86 0.26
N PRO A 115 9.45 30.80 -0.44
CA PRO A 115 8.32 31.57 0.10
C PRO A 115 6.97 30.82 0.07
N VAL A 116 6.93 29.56 -0.35
CA VAL A 116 5.68 28.81 -0.59
C VAL A 116 4.93 28.58 0.72
N ASP A 117 3.70 29.06 0.83
CA ASP A 117 2.85 28.70 1.97
C ASP A 117 2.07 27.41 1.67
N ILE A 118 2.43 26.34 2.38
CA ILE A 118 1.82 25.01 2.21
C ILE A 118 0.66 24.75 3.17
N ALA A 119 0.51 25.56 4.22
CA ALA A 119 -0.49 25.30 5.26
C ALA A 119 -1.93 25.31 4.72
N PRO A 120 -2.37 26.30 3.91
CA PRO A 120 -3.72 26.31 3.35
C PRO A 120 -4.02 25.07 2.49
N LEU A 121 -3.01 24.59 1.79
CA LEU A 121 -3.13 23.45 0.88
C LEU A 121 -3.16 22.11 1.63
N ALA A 122 -2.29 21.96 2.64
CA ALA A 122 -2.30 20.80 3.53
C ALA A 122 -3.61 20.69 4.31
N ASP A 123 -4.16 21.82 4.78
CA ASP A 123 -5.46 21.87 5.46
C ASP A 123 -6.61 21.46 4.51
N ARG A 124 -6.57 21.96 3.27
CA ARG A 124 -7.59 21.63 2.26
C ARG A 124 -7.56 20.15 1.89
N LEU A 125 -6.37 19.57 1.68
CA LEU A 125 -6.19 18.13 1.45
C LEU A 125 -6.68 17.31 2.65
N SER A 126 -6.35 17.74 3.88
CA SER A 126 -6.79 17.06 5.10
C SER A 126 -8.31 17.09 5.27
N ALA A 127 -8.96 18.20 4.89
CA ALA A 127 -10.41 18.32 4.93
C ALA A 127 -11.09 17.41 3.89
N LEU A 128 -10.56 17.35 2.67
CA LEU A 128 -11.07 16.50 1.59
C LEU A 128 -10.74 15.02 1.80
N GLY A 129 -9.66 14.71 2.51
CA GLY A 129 -9.20 13.36 2.85
C GLY A 129 -9.97 12.69 4.00
N ARG A 130 -10.94 13.39 4.61
CA ARG A 130 -11.81 12.82 5.64
C ARG A 130 -13.08 12.27 4.98
N PRO A 131 -13.47 11.01 5.25
CA PRO A 131 -14.75 10.52 4.78
C PRO A 131 -15.85 11.42 5.34
N ALA A 132 -16.77 11.85 4.48
CA ALA A 132 -17.93 12.59 4.93
C ALA A 132 -18.67 11.69 5.93
N ILE A 133 -18.67 12.09 7.21
CA ILE A 133 -19.58 11.50 8.19
C ILE A 133 -20.96 11.96 7.75
N THR A 134 -21.63 11.16 6.93
CA THR A 134 -23.06 11.35 6.71
C THR A 134 -23.72 11.16 8.07
N PRO A 135 -24.39 12.18 8.65
CA PRO A 135 -25.23 11.94 9.81
C PRO A 135 -26.22 10.82 9.45
N PRO A 136 -26.51 9.88 10.38
CA PRO A 136 -27.36 8.74 10.08
C PRO A 136 -28.65 9.24 9.44
N ALA A 137 -28.92 8.76 8.23
CA ALA A 137 -30.12 9.10 7.49
C ALA A 137 -31.32 8.88 8.42
N ALA A 138 -32.07 9.96 8.68
CA ALA A 138 -33.31 9.88 9.41
C ALA A 138 -34.17 8.77 8.76
N PRO A 139 -34.78 7.88 9.56
CA PRO A 139 -35.54 6.77 9.03
C PRO A 139 -36.58 7.29 8.04
N PRO A 140 -36.77 6.62 6.89
CA PRO A 140 -37.77 7.04 5.91
C PRO A 140 -39.14 7.14 6.61
N PRO A 141 -39.94 8.18 6.32
CA PRO A 141 -41.26 8.31 6.91
C PRO A 141 -42.07 7.04 6.62
N SER A 142 -42.60 6.42 7.67
CA SER A 142 -43.38 5.18 7.55
C SER A 142 -44.52 5.38 6.55
N PRO A 143 -44.78 4.39 5.67
CA PRO A 143 -45.83 4.51 4.68
C PRO A 143 -47.20 4.63 5.37
N VAL A 144 -47.91 5.70 5.05
CA VAL A 144 -49.31 5.89 5.45
C VAL A 144 -50.15 4.76 4.83
N PRO A 145 -51.03 4.07 5.59
CA PRO A 145 -51.82 2.97 5.03
C PRO A 145 -52.83 3.50 4.01
N ALA A 146 -52.82 2.92 2.81
CA ALA A 146 -53.87 3.14 1.81
C ALA A 146 -55.19 2.49 2.25
N PRO A 147 -56.37 3.09 1.95
CA PRO A 147 -57.65 2.56 2.39
C PRO A 147 -58.01 1.26 1.66
N ALA A 148 -58.54 0.30 2.44
CA ALA A 148 -58.98 -1.01 1.97
C ALA A 148 -60.08 -0.89 0.91
N ARG A 149 -59.87 -1.51 -0.25
CA ARG A 149 -60.89 -1.65 -1.29
C ARG A 149 -61.59 -2.99 -1.15
N GLU A 150 -62.88 -2.90 -0.88
CA GLU A 150 -63.84 -3.97 -0.62
C GLU A 150 -63.98 -4.93 -1.81
N GLN A 151 -63.92 -6.24 -1.53
CA GLN A 151 -64.10 -7.30 -2.51
C GLN A 151 -65.58 -7.47 -2.87
N ARG A 152 -65.91 -7.51 -4.16
CA ARG A 152 -67.19 -8.01 -4.65
C ARG A 152 -66.97 -9.14 -5.65
N SER A 153 -67.41 -10.32 -5.25
CA SER A 153 -67.46 -11.58 -5.99
C SER A 153 -68.44 -11.52 -7.16
N VAL A 154 -68.06 -12.06 -8.33
CA VAL A 154 -69.00 -12.76 -9.25
C VAL A 154 -68.27 -13.91 -9.99
N ASN A 155 -68.89 -15.09 -9.91
CA ASN A 155 -68.60 -16.36 -10.57
C ASN A 155 -68.91 -16.35 -12.09
N GLY A 156 -68.17 -17.11 -12.92
CA GLY A 156 -68.57 -17.29 -14.34
C GLY A 156 -67.69 -18.13 -15.28
N ARG A 157 -67.68 -19.46 -15.09
CA ARG A 157 -67.52 -20.59 -16.06
C ARG A 157 -66.93 -20.43 -17.49
N ARG A 158 -66.04 -21.42 -17.80
CA ARG A 158 -65.83 -22.19 -19.07
C ARG A 158 -65.09 -21.46 -20.23
N LYS A 159 -64.27 -22.07 -21.10
CA LYS A 159 -63.86 -23.46 -21.39
C LYS A 159 -62.60 -23.44 -22.29
N ALA A 160 -61.76 -24.48 -22.15
CA ALA A 160 -61.14 -25.31 -23.20
C ALA A 160 -60.00 -24.78 -24.12
N LYS A 161 -58.93 -25.61 -24.16
CA LYS A 161 -58.44 -26.43 -25.31
C LYS A 161 -57.01 -26.12 -25.82
N GLY A 162 -56.28 -27.22 -26.06
CA GLY A 162 -55.11 -27.33 -26.97
C GLY A 162 -53.77 -27.29 -26.24
N SER A 163 -53.14 -28.38 -25.80
CA SER A 163 -52.73 -29.62 -26.48
C SER A 163 -51.53 -29.47 -27.43
N LYS A 164 -50.52 -30.33 -27.19
CA LYS A 164 -49.49 -30.90 -28.07
C LYS A 164 -48.13 -30.17 -28.12
N ARG A 165 -47.06 -30.81 -27.62
CA ARG A 165 -46.09 -31.72 -28.32
C ARG A 165 -44.81 -30.92 -28.63
N THR A 166 -43.56 -31.40 -28.66
CA THR A 166 -42.92 -32.73 -28.53
C THR A 166 -41.40 -32.53 -28.42
N ALA A 167 -40.75 -33.42 -27.67
CA ALA A 167 -39.47 -34.11 -27.93
C ALA A 167 -38.40 -33.48 -28.85
N SER A 168 -37.21 -33.33 -28.25
CA SER A 168 -35.93 -34.00 -28.55
C SER A 168 -35.40 -34.09 -30.01
N ASN A 169 -34.08 -33.83 -30.14
CA ASN A 169 -33.05 -34.72 -30.74
C ASN A 169 -32.18 -34.10 -31.87
N LYS A 170 -30.87 -33.90 -31.56
CA LYS A 170 -29.66 -34.46 -32.22
C LYS A 170 -29.26 -34.08 -33.67
N GLN A 171 -27.95 -33.82 -33.82
CA GLN A 171 -26.97 -34.14 -34.91
C GLN A 171 -25.94 -32.99 -34.95
N LYS A 172 -24.61 -33.11 -34.78
CA LYS A 172 -23.50 -33.95 -35.29
C LYS A 172 -23.12 -33.76 -36.77
N ALA A 173 -21.80 -33.57 -36.98
CA ALA A 173 -20.96 -33.78 -38.17
C ALA A 173 -21.00 -32.68 -39.28
N ALA A 174 -19.94 -32.33 -40.02
CA ALA A 174 -18.52 -32.71 -40.08
C ALA A 174 -17.77 -31.81 -41.10
N ASN A 175 -16.44 -32.02 -41.19
CA ASN A 175 -15.48 -31.70 -42.27
C ASN A 175 -14.93 -30.27 -42.38
N SER A 176 -13.71 -30.01 -42.85
CA SER A 176 -12.45 -30.75 -43.10
C SER A 176 -11.61 -29.79 -43.95
N ARG A 177 -10.31 -29.57 -43.62
CA ARG A 177 -9.15 -29.66 -44.53
C ARG A 177 -7.94 -28.83 -44.06
N ARG A 178 -6.83 -29.57 -43.88
CA ARG A 178 -5.44 -29.31 -44.38
C ARG A 178 -4.71 -28.08 -43.76
N LYS A 179 -3.42 -28.10 -43.46
CA LYS A 179 -2.28 -28.94 -43.89
C LYS A 179 -1.09 -28.69 -42.93
N ALA A 180 -0.41 -29.78 -42.59
CA ALA A 180 1.05 -29.98 -42.47
C ALA A 180 1.99 -28.86 -41.98
N GLY A 181 2.73 -29.16 -40.91
CA GLY A 181 4.05 -28.60 -40.60
C GLY A 181 4.69 -29.38 -39.45
N LYS A 182 5.79 -30.08 -39.72
CA LYS A 182 6.37 -31.20 -38.96
C LYS A 182 7.75 -30.79 -38.46
N SER A 183 8.04 -30.90 -37.17
CA SER A 183 9.41 -31.16 -36.71
C SER A 183 9.43 -31.77 -35.31
N ASN A 184 10.11 -32.91 -35.25
CA ASN A 184 10.32 -33.82 -34.13
C ASN A 184 11.07 -33.18 -32.95
N GLY A 185 10.87 -33.71 -31.75
CA GLY A 185 11.70 -33.32 -30.61
C GLY A 185 11.59 -34.09 -29.29
N ARG A 186 11.12 -35.35 -29.28
CA ARG A 186 11.57 -36.44 -28.37
C ARG A 186 11.61 -36.14 -26.84
N ALA A 187 10.55 -36.54 -26.14
CA ALA A 187 10.62 -37.01 -24.76
C ALA A 187 11.31 -38.40 -24.69
N PRO A 188 11.75 -38.88 -23.52
CA PRO A 188 10.81 -39.72 -22.79
C PRO A 188 10.83 -39.59 -21.25
N ALA A 189 9.67 -39.96 -20.72
CA ALA A 189 9.44 -40.83 -19.56
C ALA A 189 9.82 -40.35 -18.15
N ALA A 190 8.75 -40.14 -17.40
CA ALA A 190 8.65 -40.20 -15.96
C ALA A 190 9.23 -41.48 -15.35
N SER A 191 9.77 -41.34 -14.14
CA SER A 191 9.65 -42.34 -13.09
C SER A 191 9.44 -41.64 -11.76
N ASN A 192 8.41 -42.10 -11.07
CA ASN A 192 7.87 -41.60 -9.81
C ASN A 192 8.56 -42.36 -8.67
N GLY A 193 8.97 -41.70 -7.57
CA GLY A 193 9.58 -42.45 -6.47
C GLY A 193 10.11 -41.65 -5.27
N LYS A 194 9.18 -41.19 -4.42
CA LYS A 194 9.23 -41.19 -2.95
C LYS A 194 10.44 -40.58 -2.20
N THR A 195 10.05 -39.68 -1.28
CA THR A 195 10.54 -39.53 0.12
C THR A 195 11.96 -39.03 0.34
N ARG A 196 12.08 -37.76 0.72
CA ARG A 196 12.33 -37.38 2.14
C ARG A 196 12.23 -35.86 2.30
N SER A 197 11.26 -35.46 3.10
CA SER A 197 11.26 -34.19 3.82
C SER A 197 12.58 -34.10 4.61
N THR A 198 13.41 -33.13 4.25
CA THR A 198 14.40 -32.57 5.16
C THR A 198 13.83 -31.23 5.60
N LEU A 199 13.13 -31.23 6.73
CA LEU A 199 13.07 -30.04 7.57
C LEU A 199 14.52 -29.59 7.74
N HIS A 200 14.87 -28.45 7.14
CA HIS A 200 16.10 -27.76 7.47
C HIS A 200 15.89 -27.24 8.90
N ALA A 201 16.58 -27.88 9.85
CA ALA A 201 16.63 -27.43 11.23
C ALA A 201 17.16 -25.98 11.26
N PRO A 202 16.67 -25.12 12.17
CA PRO A 202 17.20 -23.77 12.30
C PRO A 202 18.70 -23.84 12.63
N PRO A 203 19.55 -22.96 12.07
CA PRO A 203 20.91 -22.84 12.52
C PRO A 203 20.91 -22.44 13.99
N SER A 204 21.72 -23.19 14.73
CA SER A 204 22.02 -23.13 16.16
C SER A 204 22.06 -21.71 16.73
N THR A 205 21.46 -21.61 17.92
CA THR A 205 21.53 -20.52 18.89
C THR A 205 22.94 -19.94 19.02
N SER A 206 23.19 -18.84 18.31
CA SER A 206 24.19 -17.85 18.71
C SER A 206 23.63 -17.15 19.94
N ASP A 207 24.29 -17.27 21.08
CA ASP A 207 23.89 -16.65 22.35
C ASP A 207 24.40 -15.19 22.45
N SER A 208 24.53 -14.48 21.32
CA SER A 208 24.83 -13.05 21.34
C SER A 208 23.70 -12.27 22.03
N PRO A 209 23.98 -11.29 22.88
CA PRO A 209 22.94 -10.42 23.44
C PRO A 209 22.36 -9.57 22.30
N GLY A 210 21.04 -9.62 22.10
CA GLY A 210 20.37 -8.78 21.10
C GLY A 210 19.02 -9.34 20.62
N LEU A 211 18.11 -8.43 20.30
CA LEU A 211 16.79 -8.72 19.75
C LEU A 211 16.94 -9.28 18.35
N LEU A 212 16.26 -10.40 18.05
CA LEU A 212 16.27 -10.97 16.70
C LEU A 212 15.26 -10.21 15.84
N ILE A 213 15.75 -9.48 14.85
CA ILE A 213 14.92 -8.77 13.88
C ILE A 213 14.80 -9.61 12.63
N ARG A 214 13.58 -9.80 12.14
CA ARG A 214 13.30 -10.38 10.83
C ARG A 214 12.35 -9.46 10.07
N ALA A 215 12.76 -9.03 8.89
CA ALA A 215 11.94 -8.24 7.98
C ALA A 215 11.76 -9.00 6.66
N ASP A 216 10.51 -9.18 6.25
CA ASP A 216 10.16 -9.71 4.94
C ASP A 216 9.80 -8.53 4.02
N ILE A 217 10.45 -8.44 2.87
CA ILE A 217 10.26 -7.38 1.88
C ILE A 217 9.25 -7.87 0.84
N ALA A 218 8.31 -6.99 0.47
CA ALA A 218 7.21 -7.32 -0.41
C ALA A 218 7.68 -7.95 -1.74
N GLU A 219 6.93 -8.95 -2.20
CA GLU A 219 7.32 -9.73 -3.39
C GLU A 219 7.33 -8.89 -4.68
N ASP A 220 6.51 -7.85 -4.72
CA ASP A 220 6.38 -6.88 -5.80
C ASP A 220 7.34 -5.67 -5.68
N SER A 221 8.23 -5.64 -4.68
CA SER A 221 9.19 -4.55 -4.54
C SER A 221 10.20 -4.53 -5.69
N ILE A 222 10.17 -3.42 -6.44
CA ILE A 222 11.07 -3.16 -7.57
C ILE A 222 12.51 -2.96 -7.07
N ALA A 223 12.68 -2.37 -5.89
CA ALA A 223 13.98 -1.98 -5.31
C ALA A 223 14.27 -2.73 -3.99
N SER A 224 14.03 -4.03 -3.96
CA SER A 224 14.15 -4.84 -2.73
C SER A 224 15.52 -4.75 -2.02
N ALA A 225 16.62 -4.60 -2.75
CA ALA A 225 17.95 -4.39 -2.17
C ALA A 225 18.09 -3.02 -1.47
N ALA A 226 17.51 -1.96 -2.05
CA ALA A 226 17.48 -0.64 -1.44
C ALA A 226 16.64 -0.66 -0.15
N ARG A 227 15.52 -1.39 -0.13
CA ARG A 227 14.72 -1.59 1.09
C ARG A 227 15.51 -2.34 2.17
N ALA A 228 16.22 -3.40 1.80
CA ALA A 228 17.10 -4.10 2.72
C ALA A 228 18.17 -3.17 3.31
N PHE A 229 18.77 -2.31 2.48
CA PHE A 229 19.75 -1.33 2.93
C PHE A 229 19.15 -0.30 3.88
N GLN A 230 17.97 0.25 3.58
CA GLN A 230 17.24 1.17 4.46
C GLN A 230 16.94 0.52 5.82
N ILE A 231 16.59 -0.77 5.85
CA ILE A 231 16.38 -1.51 7.11
C ILE A 231 17.69 -1.59 7.90
N VAL A 232 18.82 -1.87 7.25
CA VAL A 232 20.13 -1.90 7.91
C VAL A 232 20.45 -0.54 8.53
N LEU A 233 20.27 0.56 7.79
CA LEU A 233 20.52 1.92 8.30
C LEU A 233 19.63 2.26 9.50
N ALA A 234 18.34 1.95 9.42
CA ALA A 234 17.40 2.17 10.52
C ALA A 234 17.80 1.38 11.78
N LEU A 235 18.23 0.13 11.62
CA LEU A 235 18.70 -0.69 12.73
C LEU A 235 20.00 -0.15 13.34
N GLN A 236 20.96 0.28 12.51
CA GLN A 236 22.23 0.88 12.97
C GLN A 236 22.02 2.19 13.72
N ALA A 237 21.01 2.98 13.36
CA ALA A 237 20.64 4.19 14.09
C ALA A 237 20.06 3.88 15.48
N LEU A 238 19.50 2.69 15.68
CA LEU A 238 18.89 2.26 16.94
C LEU A 238 19.86 1.49 17.85
N GLY A 239 20.97 0.96 17.33
CA GLY A 239 21.93 0.19 18.10
C GLY A 239 22.94 -0.57 17.26
N GLU A 240 23.68 -1.48 17.89
CA GLU A 240 24.69 -2.29 17.21
C GLU A 240 24.06 -3.49 16.51
N VAL A 241 24.35 -3.66 15.21
CA VAL A 241 23.81 -4.74 14.38
C VAL A 241 24.83 -5.86 14.23
N HIS A 242 24.43 -7.08 14.57
CA HIS A 242 25.21 -8.31 14.46
C HIS A 242 24.45 -9.36 13.64
N ASP A 243 25.17 -10.39 13.18
CA ASP A 243 24.60 -11.56 12.50
C ASP A 243 23.64 -11.22 11.32
N LEU A 244 23.91 -10.12 10.60
CA LEU A 244 23.10 -9.66 9.46
C LEU A 244 23.13 -10.67 8.31
N GLN A 245 21.96 -11.09 7.84
CA GLN A 245 21.75 -11.98 6.70
C GLN A 245 20.63 -11.44 5.79
N PRO A 246 20.84 -11.31 4.47
CA PRO A 246 22.13 -11.48 3.78
C PRO A 246 23.16 -10.43 4.26
N PRO A 247 24.47 -10.71 4.18
CA PRO A 247 25.49 -9.76 4.63
C PRO A 247 25.42 -8.46 3.82
N GLN A 248 25.84 -7.35 4.43
CA GLN A 248 25.76 -6.02 3.84
C GLN A 248 26.42 -5.95 2.44
N SER A 249 27.55 -6.61 2.24
CA SER A 249 28.23 -6.66 0.94
C SER A 249 27.37 -7.26 -0.19
N VAL A 250 26.43 -8.16 0.13
CA VAL A 250 25.47 -8.71 -0.85
C VAL A 250 24.34 -7.71 -1.10
N ILE A 251 23.86 -7.02 -0.05
CA ILE A 251 22.83 -5.99 -0.18
C ILE A 251 23.31 -4.87 -1.11
N GLU A 252 24.57 -4.46 -0.97
CA GLU A 252 25.20 -3.41 -1.79
C GLU A 252 25.37 -3.81 -3.28
N THR A 253 25.29 -5.10 -3.62
CA THR A 253 25.32 -5.53 -5.04
C THR A 253 24.02 -5.28 -5.81
N ALA A 254 22.98 -4.76 -5.14
CA ALA A 254 21.62 -4.62 -5.67
C ALA A 254 20.94 -5.96 -6.06
N ALA A 255 21.48 -7.11 -5.60
CA ALA A 255 20.82 -8.40 -5.78
C ALA A 255 19.48 -8.44 -5.02
N PRO A 256 18.43 -9.12 -5.55
CA PRO A 256 17.13 -9.17 -4.89
C PRO A 256 17.20 -9.74 -3.47
N VAL A 257 16.64 -9.00 -2.50
CA VAL A 257 16.57 -9.41 -1.09
C VAL A 257 15.11 -9.56 -0.69
N ARG A 258 14.69 -10.79 -0.36
CA ARG A 258 13.30 -11.06 0.06
C ARG A 258 13.11 -11.02 1.56
N GLN A 259 14.15 -11.35 2.29
CA GLN A 259 14.12 -11.43 3.73
C GLN A 259 15.47 -10.96 4.26
N LEU A 260 15.40 -10.19 5.34
CA LEU A 260 16.55 -9.75 6.09
C LEU A 260 16.37 -10.22 7.54
N THR A 261 17.42 -10.80 8.12
CA THR A 261 17.49 -11.10 9.54
C THR A 261 18.73 -10.48 10.13
N ALA A 262 18.61 -9.89 11.31
CA ALA A 262 19.71 -9.28 12.02
C ALA A 262 19.51 -9.42 13.53
N ARG A 263 20.58 -9.33 14.29
CA ARG A 263 20.53 -9.22 15.75
C ARG A 263 20.88 -7.80 16.14
N LEU A 264 19.98 -7.15 16.87
CA LEU A 264 20.12 -5.78 17.29
C LEU A 264 20.40 -5.72 18.79
N ALA A 265 21.59 -5.26 19.16
CA ALA A 265 21.92 -4.87 20.53
C ALA A 265 21.53 -3.41 20.73
N THR A 266 20.46 -3.16 21.49
CA THR A 266 19.87 -1.84 21.67
C THR A 266 19.23 -1.69 23.05
N ASP A 267 19.17 -0.46 23.56
CA ASP A 267 18.39 -0.06 24.72
C ASP A 267 16.97 0.42 24.36
N LYS A 268 16.66 0.49 23.05
CA LYS A 268 15.37 0.94 22.51
C LYS A 268 14.27 -0.08 22.71
N SER A 269 13.05 0.44 22.89
CA SER A 269 11.84 -0.38 23.01
C SER A 269 11.45 -1.01 21.66
N GLY A 270 10.68 -2.11 21.71
CA GLY A 270 10.13 -2.74 20.51
C GLY A 270 9.27 -1.80 19.66
N ASP A 271 8.59 -0.85 20.31
CA ASP A 271 7.77 0.17 19.64
C ASP A 271 8.62 1.19 18.88
N GLU A 272 9.75 1.63 19.44
CA GLU A 272 10.70 2.52 18.74
C GLU A 272 11.31 1.82 17.51
N ILE A 273 11.69 0.54 17.65
CA ILE A 273 12.22 -0.27 16.54
C ILE A 273 11.15 -0.43 15.45
N ARG A 274 9.92 -0.77 15.84
CA ARG A 274 8.78 -0.86 14.94
C ARG A 274 8.57 0.46 14.21
N GLN A 275 8.57 1.60 14.91
CA GLN A 275 8.31 2.90 14.32
C GLN A 275 9.37 3.27 13.27
N ALA A 276 10.65 3.01 13.56
CA ALA A 276 11.74 3.25 12.62
C ALA A 276 11.61 2.38 11.36
N ILE A 277 11.29 1.10 11.51
CA ILE A 277 11.15 0.18 10.37
C ILE A 277 9.85 0.44 9.60
N ALA A 278 8.76 0.83 10.27
CA ALA A 278 7.49 1.16 9.64
C ALA A 278 7.54 2.42 8.75
N ALA A 279 8.59 3.25 8.88
CA ALA A 279 8.85 4.36 7.96
C ALA A 279 9.38 3.89 6.60
N ILE A 280 9.84 2.64 6.49
CA ILE A 280 10.38 2.06 5.27
C ILE A 280 9.23 1.38 4.51
N SER A 281 8.97 1.87 3.29
CA SER A 281 7.92 1.32 2.44
C SER A 281 8.22 -0.11 1.98
N GLU A 282 7.17 -0.86 1.61
CA GLU A 282 7.28 -2.19 1.00
C GLU A 282 7.81 -3.30 1.93
N ILE A 283 7.73 -3.12 3.24
CA ILE A 283 7.94 -4.21 4.20
C ILE A 283 6.62 -4.90 4.48
N GLU A 284 6.56 -6.20 4.19
CA GLU A 284 5.35 -7.02 4.34
C GLU A 284 5.15 -7.48 5.79
N ARG A 285 6.24 -7.93 6.42
CA ARG A 285 6.23 -8.44 7.79
C ARG A 285 7.48 -7.99 8.54
N LEU A 286 7.30 -7.69 9.82
CA LEU A 286 8.38 -7.47 10.77
C LEU A 286 8.15 -8.36 11.98
N ALA A 287 9.19 -9.07 12.43
CA ALA A 287 9.17 -9.79 13.69
C ALA A 287 10.37 -9.36 14.55
N ILE A 288 10.11 -9.16 15.84
CA ILE A 288 11.12 -8.80 16.85
C ILE A 288 11.11 -9.90 17.91
N SER A 289 12.26 -10.56 18.11
CA SER A 289 12.43 -11.67 19.06
C SER A 289 11.39 -12.80 18.90
N GLY A 290 10.91 -13.01 17.67
CA GLY A 290 9.93 -14.05 17.32
C GLY A 290 8.46 -13.63 17.45
N GLU A 291 8.16 -12.43 17.96
CA GLU A 291 6.81 -11.88 17.94
C GLU A 291 6.59 -11.14 16.61
N GLU A 292 5.55 -11.55 15.86
CA GLU A 292 5.19 -10.92 14.60
C GLU A 292 4.42 -9.63 14.87
N ILE A 293 4.93 -8.53 14.34
CA ILE A 293 4.45 -7.18 14.60
C ILE A 293 3.80 -6.65 13.32
N SER A 294 2.48 -6.46 13.37
CA SER A 294 1.73 -5.91 12.24
C SER A 294 2.13 -4.46 11.96
N LEU A 295 2.85 -4.16 10.88
CA LEU A 295 3.40 -2.82 10.59
C LEU A 295 2.34 -1.70 10.42
N THR A 296 1.06 -2.03 10.33
CA THR A 296 -0.06 -1.08 10.48
C THR A 296 -0.10 -0.50 11.90
N PRO A 297 -0.31 0.81 12.09
CA PRO A 297 -0.51 1.36 13.43
C PRO A 297 -1.72 0.71 14.09
N ALA A 298 -1.57 0.27 15.34
CA ALA A 298 -2.67 -0.25 16.13
C ALA A 298 -3.76 0.83 16.26
N PRO A 299 -5.06 0.48 16.11
CA PRO A 299 -6.13 1.45 16.31
C PRO A 299 -6.03 2.04 17.73
N PRO A 300 -6.32 3.34 17.91
CA PRO A 300 -6.20 4.00 19.21
C PRO A 300 -7.04 3.25 20.24
N ALA A 301 -6.45 2.99 21.41
CA ALA A 301 -7.13 2.30 22.50
C ALA A 301 -8.42 3.04 22.89
N PRO A 302 -9.53 2.33 23.14
CA PRO A 302 -10.77 2.97 23.55
C PRO A 302 -10.55 3.79 24.84
N PRO A 303 -11.18 4.97 24.97
CA PRO A 303 -11.01 5.82 26.14
C PRO A 303 -11.41 5.04 27.40
N LYS A 304 -10.54 5.07 28.41
CA LYS A 304 -10.84 4.46 29.71
C LYS A 304 -12.12 5.09 30.28
N PRO A 305 -13.06 4.29 30.80
CA PRO A 305 -14.27 4.83 31.40
C PRO A 305 -13.88 5.76 32.56
N GLN A 306 -14.34 7.01 32.48
CA GLN A 306 -14.21 7.96 33.57
C GLN A 306 -14.99 7.40 34.77
N PRO A 307 -14.44 7.47 36.00
CA PRO A 307 -15.21 7.12 37.19
C PRO A 307 -16.34 8.14 37.36
N ASP A 308 -17.57 7.64 37.47
CA ASP A 308 -18.74 8.42 37.89
C ASP A 308 -18.43 9.04 39.26
N GLU A 309 -18.29 10.36 39.32
CA GLU A 309 -18.40 11.11 40.57
C GLU A 309 -19.88 11.10 40.99
N SER A 310 -20.17 10.41 42.10
CA SER A 310 -21.41 10.49 42.86
C SER A 310 -21.15 11.09 44.23
#